data_AF-A0A558JBC9-F1
#
_entry.id   AF-A0A558JBC9-F1
#
_cell.length_a   1.000
_cell.length_b   1.000
_cell.length_c   1.000
_cell.angle_alpha   90.00
_cell.angle_beta   90.00
_cell.angle_gamma   90.00
#
_symmetry.space_group_name_H-M   'P 1'
#
loop_
_entity.id
_entity.type
_entity.pdbx_description
1 polymer ?
#
loop_
_entity_poly.entity_id
_entity_poly.type
_entity_poly.pdbx_seq_one_letter_code
_entity_poly.pdbx_strand_id
1 'polypeptide(L)'
;MKSPTPMEVELKLALAPTGPAALTQHPYLASHAARKQTLTNTYFDTPQGDLAKARIALRLRQVDGQVLQTVKTAGQGGGGLSQREEWEWQVAGPQLDLTSLAALPPFQGELSGVLDALAPQLSTDFTRRSWQLKEGAQGQQSHIELVLDEGEIISGGYRTPIREAELELKGGEPEALWALALKLAEQVPLRPSDSSKASRGNALSTQHWPLPEAHSPAEWLHRATLALDAYHDSQQASFLSDAQQALIALADHPALDTTARSYAQALPSALDKHGQPNTAYGKAALALAHRLAYQTALR
;
A
#
# COMPACT_ATOMS: atom_id res chain seq x y z
N MET A 1 17.36 -26.11 11.70
CA MET A 1 17.07 -25.30 10.50
C MET A 1 16.12 -24.21 10.94
N LYS A 2 16.51 -22.93 10.88
CA LYS A 2 15.57 -21.83 11.17
C LYS A 2 14.45 -21.91 10.14
N SER A 3 13.19 -21.95 10.58
CA SER A 3 12.05 -21.83 9.66
C SER A 3 12.24 -20.55 8.83
N PRO A 4 12.00 -20.59 7.50
CA PRO A 4 12.12 -19.39 6.68
C PRO A 4 11.20 -18.31 7.22
N THR A 5 11.68 -17.06 7.27
CA THR A 5 10.86 -15.94 7.72
C THR A 5 9.66 -15.80 6.77
N PRO A 6 8.42 -15.67 7.29
CA PRO A 6 7.25 -15.48 6.45
C PRO A 6 7.38 -14.17 5.64
N MET A 7 7.30 -14.28 4.31
CA MET A 7 7.41 -13.16 3.37
C MET A 7 6.06 -12.92 2.68
N GLU A 8 5.62 -11.66 2.69
CA GLU A 8 4.46 -11.15 1.94
C GLU A 8 4.98 -10.43 0.68
N VAL A 9 4.32 -10.63 -0.47
CA VAL A 9 4.54 -9.86 -1.71
C VAL A 9 3.20 -9.30 -2.17
N GLU A 10 3.07 -7.97 -2.21
CA GLU A 10 1.83 -7.28 -2.57
C GLU A 10 2.05 -6.12 -3.55
N LEU A 11 1.06 -5.82 -4.38
CA LEU A 11 0.95 -4.56 -5.13
C LEU A 11 -0.24 -3.76 -4.61
N LYS A 12 0.03 -2.58 -4.04
CA LYS A 12 -0.98 -1.68 -3.45
C LYS A 12 -1.36 -0.57 -4.42
N LEU A 13 -2.68 -0.33 -4.52
CA LEU A 13 -3.30 0.60 -5.46
C LEU A 13 -4.26 1.53 -4.71
N ALA A 14 -4.07 2.85 -4.84
CA ALA A 14 -5.07 3.82 -4.42
C ALA A 14 -6.14 3.99 -5.50
N LEU A 15 -7.41 4.05 -5.08
CA LEU A 15 -8.55 4.18 -6.00
C LEU A 15 -9.11 5.60 -5.96
N ALA A 16 -9.52 6.10 -7.13
CA ALA A 16 -10.34 7.31 -7.22
C ALA A 16 -11.70 7.08 -6.52
N PRO A 17 -12.48 8.13 -6.19
CA PRO A 17 -13.81 7.99 -5.58
C PRO A 17 -14.76 7.01 -6.29
N THR A 18 -14.68 6.91 -7.61
CA THR A 18 -15.50 5.99 -8.43
C THR A 18 -14.89 4.58 -8.55
N GLY A 19 -13.63 4.40 -8.13
CA GLY A 19 -12.87 3.18 -8.28
C GLY A 19 -13.45 1.96 -7.57
N PRO A 20 -13.92 2.04 -6.31
CA PRO A 20 -14.54 0.89 -5.64
C PRO A 20 -15.75 0.32 -6.40
N ALA A 21 -16.63 1.20 -6.89
CA ALA A 21 -17.77 0.80 -7.71
C ALA A 21 -17.31 0.17 -9.03
N ALA A 22 -16.38 0.81 -9.74
CA ALA A 22 -15.82 0.30 -10.99
C ALA A 22 -15.15 -1.07 -10.81
N LEU A 23 -14.40 -1.27 -9.73
CA LEU A 23 -13.74 -2.55 -9.43
C LEU A 23 -14.76 -3.65 -9.17
N THR A 24 -15.77 -3.39 -8.35
CA THR A 24 -16.79 -4.41 -8.03
C THR A 24 -17.69 -4.79 -9.21
N GLN A 25 -17.80 -3.91 -10.20
CA GLN A 25 -18.54 -4.13 -11.44
C GLN A 25 -17.63 -4.62 -12.59
N HIS A 26 -16.33 -4.80 -12.32
CA HIS A 26 -15.36 -5.13 -13.36
C HIS A 26 -15.68 -6.51 -13.97
N PRO A 27 -15.82 -6.65 -15.31
CA PRO A 27 -16.25 -7.90 -15.94
C PRO A 27 -15.39 -9.11 -15.60
N TYR A 28 -14.08 -8.92 -15.41
CA TYR A 28 -13.16 -9.98 -14.99
C TYR A 28 -13.50 -10.56 -13.60
N LEU A 29 -14.08 -9.77 -12.69
CA LEU A 29 -14.47 -10.23 -11.35
C LEU A 29 -15.90 -10.78 -11.31
N ALA A 30 -16.70 -10.61 -12.38
CA ALA A 30 -18.12 -10.98 -12.38
C ALA A 30 -18.38 -12.47 -12.11
N SER A 31 -17.45 -13.35 -12.50
CA SER A 31 -17.52 -14.79 -12.27
C SER A 31 -16.83 -15.26 -10.97
N HIS A 32 -16.25 -14.34 -10.19
CA HIS A 32 -15.49 -14.67 -8.99
C HIS A 32 -16.30 -14.33 -7.74
N ALA A 33 -16.49 -15.30 -6.85
CA ALA A 33 -17.16 -15.09 -5.60
C ALA A 33 -16.33 -14.14 -4.70
N ALA A 34 -16.95 -13.07 -4.24
CA ALA A 34 -16.35 -12.15 -3.28
C ALA A 34 -16.73 -12.58 -1.86
N ARG A 35 -15.77 -12.55 -0.93
CA ARG A 35 -16.05 -12.57 0.50
C ARG A 35 -16.07 -11.14 1.02
N LYS A 36 -17.08 -10.77 1.81
CA LYS A 36 -17.17 -9.47 2.48
C LYS A 36 -16.94 -9.64 3.97
N GLN A 37 -16.07 -8.80 4.55
CA GLN A 37 -15.74 -8.80 5.97
C GLN A 37 -15.66 -7.37 6.49
N THR A 38 -16.00 -7.16 7.76
CA THR A 38 -15.75 -5.89 8.46
C THR A 38 -14.51 -6.07 9.32
N LEU A 39 -13.55 -5.16 9.18
CA LEU A 39 -12.28 -5.21 9.87
C LEU A 39 -12.11 -3.95 10.71
N THR A 40 -11.94 -4.14 12.03
CA THR A 40 -11.55 -3.09 12.96
C THR A 40 -10.12 -3.35 13.40
N ASN A 41 -9.24 -2.37 13.21
CA ASN A 41 -7.82 -2.53 13.51
C ASN A 41 -7.40 -1.45 14.50
N THR A 42 -6.60 -1.81 15.48
CA THR A 42 -5.90 -0.89 16.38
C THR A 42 -4.41 -1.07 16.19
N TYR A 43 -3.70 0.00 15.85
CA TYR A 43 -2.26 -0.02 15.68
C TYR A 43 -1.59 0.54 16.94
N PHE A 44 -0.45 -0.06 17.28
CA PHE A 44 0.29 0.24 18.50
C PHE A 44 1.67 0.76 18.14
N ASP A 45 2.11 1.76 18.89
CA ASP A 45 3.48 2.29 18.87
C ASP A 45 3.78 2.95 20.23
N THR A 46 5.03 3.28 20.49
CA THR A 46 5.37 4.15 21.62
C THR A 46 4.90 5.58 21.35
N PRO A 47 4.69 6.41 22.38
CA PRO A 47 4.40 7.84 22.17
C PRO A 47 5.48 8.58 21.37
N GLN A 48 6.70 8.02 21.32
CA GLN A 48 7.82 8.54 20.55
C GLN A 48 7.86 8.02 19.10
N GLY A 49 6.99 7.08 18.72
CA GLY A 49 6.90 6.51 17.38
C GLY A 49 8.08 5.61 17.02
N ASP A 50 8.59 4.83 17.99
CA ASP A 50 9.81 4.04 17.80
C ASP A 50 9.61 2.92 16.76
N LEU A 51 8.44 2.30 16.68
CA LEU A 51 8.13 1.31 15.65
C LEU A 51 8.02 1.97 14.28
N ALA A 52 7.33 3.12 14.17
CA ALA A 52 7.22 3.88 12.93
C ALA A 52 8.59 4.31 12.38
N LYS A 53 9.49 4.80 13.24
CA LYS A 53 10.88 5.14 12.87
C LYS A 53 11.66 3.93 12.39
N ALA A 54 11.43 2.77 13.00
CA ALA A 54 11.97 1.49 12.56
C ALA A 54 11.22 0.88 11.34
N ARG A 55 10.21 1.58 10.81
CA ARG A 55 9.34 1.13 9.71
C ARG A 55 8.64 -0.20 10.01
N ILE A 56 8.20 -0.39 11.25
CA ILE A 56 7.45 -1.54 11.72
C ILE A 56 6.01 -1.11 12.03
N ALA A 57 5.05 -1.94 11.64
CA ALA A 57 3.65 -1.78 12.00
C ALA A 57 3.21 -2.96 12.87
N LEU A 58 2.75 -2.67 14.09
CA LEU A 58 2.11 -3.62 14.99
C LEU A 58 0.62 -3.29 15.10
N ARG A 59 -0.25 -4.28 14.93
CA ARG A 59 -1.69 -4.10 15.11
C ARG A 59 -2.37 -5.30 15.75
N LEU A 60 -3.52 -5.02 16.36
CA LEU A 60 -4.58 -5.99 16.57
C LEU A 60 -5.70 -5.76 15.55
N ARG A 61 -6.22 -6.82 14.96
CA ARG A 61 -7.34 -6.81 14.02
C ARG A 61 -8.46 -7.68 14.55
N GLN A 62 -9.65 -7.11 14.65
CA GLN A 62 -10.89 -7.85 14.89
C GLN A 62 -11.56 -8.16 13.55
N VAL A 63 -11.85 -9.43 13.30
CA VAL A 63 -12.51 -9.91 12.08
C VAL A 63 -13.19 -11.24 12.35
N ASP A 64 -14.45 -11.40 11.92
CA ASP A 64 -15.22 -12.65 12.05
C ASP A 64 -15.18 -13.31 13.45
N GLY A 65 -15.23 -12.49 14.50
CA GLY A 65 -15.19 -12.95 15.90
C GLY A 65 -13.81 -13.37 16.39
N GLN A 66 -12.76 -13.20 15.60
CA GLN A 66 -11.37 -13.47 15.95
C GLN A 66 -10.61 -12.16 16.18
N VAL A 67 -9.54 -12.24 16.99
CA VAL A 67 -8.56 -11.17 17.15
C VAL A 67 -7.21 -11.68 16.66
N LEU A 68 -6.65 -11.01 15.66
CA LEU A 68 -5.34 -11.34 15.07
C LEU A 68 -4.33 -10.26 15.44
N GLN A 69 -3.16 -10.67 15.91
CA GLN A 69 -2.01 -9.80 16.10
C GLN A 69 -1.07 -9.92 14.91
N THR A 70 -0.74 -8.79 14.29
CA THR A 70 0.13 -8.74 13.11
C THR A 70 1.32 -7.81 13.35
N VAL A 71 2.52 -8.26 12.99
CA VAL A 71 3.73 -7.44 12.87
C VAL A 71 4.19 -7.46 11.41
N LYS A 72 4.30 -6.29 10.79
CA LYS A 72 4.88 -6.11 9.45
C LYS A 72 6.13 -5.24 9.53
N THR A 73 7.22 -5.63 8.89
CA THR A 73 8.45 -4.83 8.79
C THR A 73 8.47 -3.97 7.53
N ALA A 74 9.56 -3.24 7.34
CA ALA A 74 9.78 -2.46 6.14
C ALA A 74 9.69 -3.32 4.88
N GLY A 75 8.92 -2.86 3.90
CA GLY A 75 8.96 -3.41 2.56
C GLY A 75 10.20 -3.01 1.79
N GLN A 76 10.70 -3.93 0.98
CA GLN A 76 11.53 -3.64 -0.18
C GLN A 76 10.62 -3.54 -1.41
N GLY A 77 10.89 -2.58 -2.30
CA GLY A 77 10.10 -2.35 -3.50
C GLY A 77 9.84 -0.87 -3.78
N GLY A 78 8.91 -0.61 -4.70
CA GLY A 78 8.52 0.74 -5.12
C GLY A 78 7.47 0.68 -6.23
N GLY A 79 6.74 1.78 -6.42
CA GLY A 79 5.67 1.83 -7.41
C GLY A 79 4.48 0.93 -7.02
N GLY A 80 4.18 0.87 -5.73
CA GLY A 80 3.11 0.08 -5.12
C GLY A 80 3.47 -1.36 -4.78
N LEU A 81 4.51 -1.94 -5.39
CA LEU A 81 4.97 -3.29 -5.06
C LEU A 81 5.78 -3.26 -3.77
N SER A 82 5.47 -4.15 -2.83
CA SER A 82 6.24 -4.33 -1.61
C SER A 82 6.44 -5.80 -1.27
N GLN A 83 7.63 -6.12 -0.79
CA GLN A 83 7.99 -7.42 -0.24
C GLN A 83 8.53 -7.22 1.19
N ARG A 84 7.91 -7.86 2.19
CA ARG A 84 8.27 -7.66 3.61
C ARG A 84 8.05 -8.91 4.44
N GLU A 85 8.65 -8.91 5.64
CA GLU A 85 8.37 -9.94 6.63
C GLU A 85 7.05 -9.61 7.34
N GLU A 86 6.22 -10.64 7.55
CA GLU A 86 4.96 -10.52 8.26
C GLU A 86 4.72 -11.72 9.18
N TRP A 87 4.47 -11.45 10.46
CA TRP A 87 4.03 -12.46 11.41
C TRP A 87 2.60 -12.15 11.84
N GLU A 88 1.71 -13.13 11.70
CA GLU A 88 0.33 -13.03 12.14
C GLU A 88 -0.07 -14.25 12.98
N TRP A 89 -0.72 -14.02 14.11
CA TRP A 89 -1.26 -15.09 14.96
C TRP A 89 -2.52 -14.63 15.70
N GLN A 90 -3.34 -15.60 16.08
CA GLN A 90 -4.55 -15.33 16.85
C GLN A 90 -4.22 -15.09 18.33
N VAL A 91 -4.87 -14.10 18.94
CA VAL A 91 -4.82 -13.81 20.39
C VAL A 91 -6.21 -13.97 21.01
N ALA A 92 -6.26 -14.16 22.33
CA ALA A 92 -7.50 -14.47 23.05
C ALA A 92 -8.46 -13.26 23.18
N GLY A 93 -7.96 -12.03 23.05
CA GLY A 93 -8.73 -10.81 23.29
C GLY A 93 -8.01 -9.56 22.79
N PRO A 94 -8.48 -8.35 23.16
CA PRO A 94 -7.99 -7.08 22.62
C PRO A 94 -6.67 -6.62 23.27
N GLN A 95 -5.89 -7.53 23.84
CA GLN A 95 -4.60 -7.25 24.48
C GLN A 95 -3.47 -7.82 23.62
N LEU A 96 -2.35 -7.08 23.57
CA LEU A 96 -1.17 -7.55 22.88
C LEU A 96 -0.57 -8.77 23.59
N ASP A 97 -0.21 -9.79 22.82
CA ASP A 97 0.64 -10.87 23.29
C ASP A 97 2.11 -10.41 23.26
N LEU A 98 2.54 -9.75 24.33
CA LEU A 98 3.90 -9.22 24.48
C LEU A 98 4.96 -10.32 24.54
N THR A 99 4.61 -11.51 25.03
CA THR A 99 5.54 -12.65 25.14
C THR A 99 5.95 -13.12 23.75
N SER A 100 4.98 -13.33 22.87
CA SER A 100 5.26 -13.74 21.48
C SER A 100 5.93 -12.62 20.69
N LEU A 101 5.61 -11.34 20.96
CA LEU A 101 6.30 -10.20 20.33
C LEU A 101 7.79 -10.18 20.68
N ALA A 102 8.14 -10.32 21.96
CA ALA A 102 9.54 -10.32 22.41
C ALA A 102 10.38 -11.43 21.75
N ALA A 103 9.74 -12.50 21.27
CA ALA A 103 10.42 -13.59 20.57
C ALA A 103 10.68 -13.31 19.08
N LEU A 104 10.05 -12.29 18.47
CA LEU A 104 10.24 -12.00 17.05
C LEU A 104 11.55 -11.26 16.80
N PRO A 105 12.22 -11.50 15.65
CA PRO A 105 13.50 -10.86 15.33
C PRO A 105 13.53 -9.32 15.47
N PRO A 106 12.49 -8.55 15.08
CA PRO A 106 12.51 -7.10 15.21
C PRO A 106 12.61 -6.61 16.66
N PHE A 107 12.17 -7.40 17.64
CA PHE A 107 12.15 -7.03 19.07
C PHE A 107 13.29 -7.64 19.88
N GLN A 108 14.25 -8.33 19.25
CA GLN A 108 15.41 -8.91 19.93
C GLN A 108 16.65 -7.99 19.98
N GLY A 109 16.56 -6.79 19.41
CA GLY A 109 17.66 -5.83 19.32
C GLY A 109 17.33 -4.47 19.96
N GLU A 110 17.53 -3.40 19.19
CA GLU A 110 17.30 -2.01 19.63
C GLU A 110 15.88 -1.76 20.14
N LEU A 111 14.90 -2.50 19.63
CA LEU A 111 13.50 -2.39 20.04
C LEU A 111 13.09 -3.26 21.23
N SER A 112 14.02 -4.00 21.86
CA SER A 112 13.69 -4.88 22.98
C SER A 112 13.03 -4.16 24.16
N GLY A 113 13.40 -2.90 24.42
CA GLY A 113 12.84 -2.08 25.49
C GLY A 113 11.51 -1.39 25.16
N VAL A 114 11.02 -1.45 23.92
CA VAL A 114 9.84 -0.65 23.51
C VAL A 114 8.52 -1.28 23.89
N LEU A 115 8.49 -2.59 24.17
CA LEU A 115 7.26 -3.35 24.37
C LEU A 115 6.42 -2.83 25.54
N ASP A 116 7.07 -2.41 26.63
CA ASP A 116 6.42 -1.87 27.83
C ASP A 116 5.82 -0.47 27.61
N ALA A 117 6.24 0.23 26.56
CA ALA A 117 5.79 1.59 26.22
C ALA A 117 4.74 1.61 25.09
N LEU A 118 4.35 0.45 24.55
CA LEU A 118 3.38 0.36 23.47
C LEU A 118 2.00 0.84 23.93
N ALA A 119 1.42 1.75 23.16
CA ALA A 119 0.06 2.25 23.36
C ALA A 119 -0.70 2.30 22.03
N PRO A 120 -2.05 2.21 22.04
CA PRO A 120 -2.85 2.46 20.86
C PRO A 120 -2.58 3.86 20.30
N GLN A 121 -2.22 3.99 19.03
CA GLN A 121 -1.94 5.28 18.39
C GLN A 121 -2.99 5.68 17.35
N LEU A 122 -3.51 4.71 16.61
CA LEU A 122 -4.48 4.93 15.55
C LEU A 122 -5.36 3.70 15.34
N SER A 123 -6.52 3.90 14.75
CA SER A 123 -7.41 2.82 14.33
C SER A 123 -7.75 2.92 12.84
N THR A 124 -8.14 1.79 12.27
CA THR A 124 -8.72 1.75 10.93
C THR A 124 -9.94 0.85 10.93
N ASP A 125 -11.06 1.39 10.47
CA ASP A 125 -12.33 0.69 10.38
C ASP A 125 -12.77 0.67 8.92
N PHE A 126 -12.84 -0.52 8.33
CA PHE A 126 -13.16 -0.68 6.93
C PHE A 126 -13.88 -1.99 6.62
N THR A 127 -14.62 -1.99 5.53
CA THR A 127 -15.12 -3.19 4.88
C THR A 127 -14.07 -3.67 3.88
N ARG A 128 -13.72 -4.95 3.96
CA ARG A 128 -12.92 -5.65 2.95
C ARG A 128 -13.83 -6.51 2.08
N ARG A 129 -13.66 -6.41 0.76
CA ARG A 129 -14.15 -7.42 -0.20
C ARG A 129 -12.94 -8.14 -0.78
N SER A 130 -12.87 -9.46 -0.69
CA SER A 130 -11.75 -10.24 -1.21
C SER A 130 -12.17 -11.25 -2.27
N TRP A 131 -11.30 -11.45 -3.26
CA TRP A 131 -11.43 -12.43 -4.34
C TRP A 131 -10.16 -13.27 -4.40
N GLN A 132 -10.35 -14.59 -4.49
CA GLN A 132 -9.26 -15.54 -4.69
C GLN A 132 -9.14 -15.84 -6.19
N LEU A 133 -8.05 -15.38 -6.79
CA LEU A 133 -7.83 -15.37 -8.24
C LEU A 133 -6.69 -16.30 -8.62
N LYS A 134 -6.77 -16.79 -9.85
CA LYS A 134 -5.83 -17.74 -10.44
C LYS A 134 -5.44 -17.25 -11.83
N GLU A 135 -4.21 -16.77 -11.97
CA GLU A 135 -3.70 -16.20 -13.23
C GLU A 135 -2.62 -17.10 -13.85
N GLY A 136 -2.51 -17.10 -15.18
CA GLY A 136 -1.51 -17.90 -15.92
C GLY A 136 -2.04 -19.22 -16.49
N ALA A 137 -1.17 -19.92 -17.23
CA ALA A 137 -1.51 -21.19 -17.90
C ALA A 137 -1.40 -22.40 -16.97
N GLN A 138 -1.98 -23.53 -17.38
CA GLN A 138 -1.84 -24.80 -16.65
C GLN A 138 -0.37 -25.16 -16.46
N GLY A 139 0.05 -25.32 -15.20
CA GLY A 139 1.43 -25.63 -14.81
C GLY A 139 2.31 -24.42 -14.42
N GLN A 140 1.87 -23.19 -14.69
CA GLN A 140 2.53 -21.94 -14.29
C GLN A 140 1.48 -20.94 -13.76
N GLN A 141 0.68 -21.40 -12.80
CA GLN A 141 -0.42 -20.62 -12.24
C GLN A 141 0.02 -19.83 -11.01
N SER A 142 -0.27 -18.53 -11.00
CA SER A 142 -0.12 -17.68 -9.84
C SER A 142 -1.45 -17.54 -9.10
N HIS A 143 -1.39 -17.58 -7.78
CA HIS A 143 -2.51 -17.43 -6.88
C HIS A 143 -2.45 -16.03 -6.27
N ILE A 144 -3.48 -15.24 -6.50
CA ILE A 144 -3.54 -13.83 -6.07
C ILE A 144 -4.78 -13.63 -5.22
N GLU A 145 -4.63 -13.06 -4.03
CA GLU A 145 -5.75 -12.46 -3.33
C GLU A 145 -5.88 -11.00 -3.75
N LEU A 146 -6.98 -10.65 -4.42
CA LEU A 146 -7.36 -9.26 -4.63
C LEU A 146 -8.26 -8.84 -3.48
N VAL A 147 -7.96 -7.70 -2.86
CA VAL A 147 -8.83 -7.08 -1.87
C VAL A 147 -9.23 -5.68 -2.29
N LEU A 148 -10.42 -5.26 -1.91
CA LEU A 148 -10.91 -3.89 -1.94
C LEU A 148 -11.24 -3.48 -0.51
N ASP A 149 -10.58 -2.45 -0.02
CA ASP A 149 -10.82 -1.87 1.30
C ASP A 149 -11.51 -0.50 1.16
N GLU A 150 -12.64 -0.36 1.87
CA GLU A 150 -13.45 0.86 1.92
C GLU A 150 -13.75 1.21 3.38
N GLY A 151 -13.31 2.37 3.85
CA GLY A 151 -13.50 2.80 5.24
C GLY A 151 -12.73 4.06 5.60
N GLU A 152 -12.18 4.12 6.82
CA GLU A 152 -11.41 5.28 7.30
C GLU A 152 -10.21 4.90 8.17
N ILE A 153 -9.19 5.76 8.13
CA ILE A 153 -8.10 5.81 9.12
C ILE A 153 -8.47 6.91 10.11
N ILE A 154 -8.40 6.60 11.40
CA ILE A 154 -8.65 7.52 12.51
C ILE A 154 -7.38 7.59 13.34
N SER A 155 -6.84 8.80 13.50
CA SER A 155 -5.57 9.00 14.21
C SER A 155 -5.57 10.35 14.91
N GLY A 156 -5.39 10.34 16.23
CA GLY A 156 -5.61 11.51 17.07
C GLY A 156 -7.05 12.04 16.93
N GLY A 157 -7.19 13.29 16.48
CA GLY A 157 -8.49 13.94 16.21
C GLY A 157 -8.90 13.98 14.73
N TYR A 158 -8.14 13.33 13.85
CA TYR A 158 -8.28 13.45 12.41
C TYR A 158 -8.76 12.14 11.78
N ARG A 159 -9.35 12.26 10.58
CA ARG A 159 -9.82 11.12 9.78
C ARG A 159 -9.49 11.31 8.30
N THR A 160 -9.19 10.22 7.61
CA THR A 160 -9.02 10.19 6.14
C THR A 160 -9.62 8.91 5.54
N PRO A 161 -10.24 8.95 4.36
CA PRO A 161 -10.84 7.76 3.74
C PRO A 161 -9.81 6.70 3.33
N ILE A 162 -10.21 5.44 3.46
CA ILE A 162 -9.57 4.27 2.85
C ILE A 162 -10.37 3.91 1.60
N ARG A 163 -9.70 3.93 0.45
CA ARG A 163 -10.21 3.48 -0.85
C ARG A 163 -9.03 2.89 -1.62
N GLU A 164 -8.74 1.62 -1.36
CA GLU A 164 -7.56 0.97 -1.91
C GLU A 164 -7.87 -0.46 -2.32
N ALA A 165 -7.12 -0.92 -3.32
CA ALA A 165 -7.05 -2.31 -3.69
C ALA A 165 -5.63 -2.83 -3.42
N GLU A 166 -5.52 -4.05 -2.89
CA GLU A 166 -4.23 -4.74 -2.73
C GLU A 166 -4.30 -6.05 -3.52
N LEU A 167 -3.23 -6.37 -4.25
CA LEU A 167 -3.03 -7.66 -4.90
C LEU A 167 -1.91 -8.38 -4.16
N GLU A 168 -2.25 -9.41 -3.38
CA GLU A 168 -1.27 -10.19 -2.62
C GLU A 168 -0.97 -11.52 -3.34
N LEU A 169 0.30 -11.82 -3.56
CA LEU A 169 0.72 -13.09 -4.14
C LEU A 169 0.73 -14.19 -3.08
N LYS A 170 -0.19 -15.15 -3.18
CA LYS A 170 -0.23 -16.33 -2.29
C LYS A 170 0.66 -17.46 -2.80
N GLY A 171 1.09 -17.41 -4.06
CA GLY A 171 2.06 -18.31 -4.67
C GLY A 171 2.16 -18.09 -6.19
N GLY A 172 3.31 -18.40 -6.79
CA GLY A 172 3.59 -18.17 -8.21
C GLY A 172 4.55 -17.00 -8.43
N GLU A 173 4.37 -16.26 -9.52
CA GLU A 173 5.31 -15.24 -9.98
C GLU A 173 4.79 -13.81 -9.72
N PRO A 174 5.60 -12.89 -9.16
CA PRO A 174 5.20 -11.50 -8.92
C PRO A 174 4.75 -10.74 -10.18
N GLU A 175 5.19 -11.16 -11.35
CA GLU A 175 4.76 -10.57 -12.64
C GLU A 175 3.24 -10.66 -12.84
N ALA A 176 2.59 -11.68 -12.27
CA ALA A 176 1.14 -11.83 -12.35
C ALA A 176 0.39 -10.68 -11.63
N LEU A 177 0.99 -10.06 -10.61
CA LEU A 177 0.41 -8.90 -9.93
C LEU A 177 0.35 -7.69 -10.87
N TRP A 178 1.43 -7.42 -11.61
CA TRP A 178 1.50 -6.33 -12.58
C TRP A 178 0.53 -6.53 -13.74
N ALA A 179 0.49 -7.74 -14.31
CA ALA A 179 -0.43 -8.08 -15.38
C ALA A 179 -1.90 -7.87 -14.97
N LEU A 180 -2.26 -8.34 -13.77
CA LEU A 180 -3.60 -8.15 -13.24
C LEU A 180 -3.91 -6.68 -12.94
N ALA A 181 -2.99 -5.92 -12.34
CA ALA A 181 -3.19 -4.50 -12.08
C ALA A 181 -3.41 -3.69 -13.38
N LEU A 182 -2.63 -3.97 -14.43
CA LEU A 182 -2.79 -3.32 -15.74
C LEU A 182 -4.16 -3.63 -16.36
N LYS A 183 -4.62 -4.88 -16.25
CA LYS A 183 -5.96 -5.30 -16.69
C LYS A 183 -7.07 -4.57 -15.93
N LEU A 184 -6.96 -4.44 -14.62
CA LEU A 184 -7.94 -3.71 -13.80
C LEU A 184 -7.94 -2.21 -14.15
N ALA A 185 -6.78 -1.62 -14.40
CA ALA A 185 -6.64 -0.21 -14.80
C ALA A 185 -7.29 0.14 -16.14
N GLU A 186 -7.75 -0.85 -16.92
CA GLU A 186 -8.54 -0.63 -18.13
C GLU A 186 -9.89 0.04 -17.86
N GLN A 187 -10.51 -0.27 -16.73
CA GLN A 187 -11.85 0.22 -16.39
C GLN A 187 -11.90 0.86 -14.99
N VAL A 188 -10.91 0.60 -14.14
CA VAL A 188 -10.86 1.14 -12.78
C VAL A 188 -9.88 2.32 -12.73
N PRO A 189 -10.32 3.53 -12.36
CA PRO A 189 -9.42 4.65 -12.14
C PRO A 189 -8.65 4.44 -10.83
N LEU A 190 -7.36 4.13 -10.97
CA LEU A 190 -6.48 3.74 -9.88
C LEU A 190 -5.06 4.26 -10.13
N ARG A 191 -4.21 4.18 -9.11
CA ARG A 191 -2.76 4.42 -9.21
C ARG A 191 -2.00 3.55 -8.23
N PRO A 192 -0.70 3.27 -8.48
CA PRO A 192 0.19 2.76 -7.45
C PRO A 192 0.15 3.61 -6.17
N SER A 193 0.33 2.95 -5.02
CA SER A 193 0.41 3.60 -3.72
C SER A 193 1.49 2.94 -2.87
N ASP A 194 2.43 3.76 -2.37
CA ASP A 194 3.54 3.29 -1.54
C ASP A 194 3.26 3.46 -0.03
N SER A 195 2.25 4.25 0.33
CA SER A 195 1.92 4.53 1.72
C SER A 195 1.06 3.41 2.33
N SER A 196 1.52 2.85 3.45
CA SER A 196 0.71 1.93 4.26
C SER A 196 -0.34 2.71 5.08
N LYS A 197 -1.44 2.05 5.47
CA LYS A 197 -2.44 2.63 6.38
C LYS A 197 -1.81 3.14 7.68
N ALA A 198 -0.82 2.44 8.23
CA ALA A 198 -0.07 2.87 9.41
C ALA A 198 0.72 4.17 9.14
N SER A 199 1.46 4.24 8.03
CA SER A 199 2.22 5.45 7.67
C SER A 199 1.33 6.67 7.44
N ARG A 200 0.18 6.48 6.76
CA ARG A 200 -0.83 7.52 6.56
C ARG A 200 -1.41 8.01 7.88
N GLY A 201 -1.76 7.09 8.79
CA GLY A 201 -2.27 7.47 10.10
C GLY A 201 -1.25 8.17 11.00
N ASN A 202 0.04 7.84 10.90
CA ASN A 202 1.11 8.56 11.62
C ASN A 202 1.33 9.97 11.07
N ALA A 203 1.31 10.13 9.74
CA ALA A 203 1.37 11.46 9.12
C ALA A 203 0.13 12.29 9.49
N LEU A 204 -1.03 11.64 9.57
CA LEU A 204 -2.29 12.26 9.94
C LEU A 204 -2.32 12.74 11.40
N SER A 205 -1.81 11.97 12.38
CA SER A 205 -1.77 12.42 13.79
C SER A 205 -0.84 13.61 13.99
N THR A 206 0.30 13.62 13.28
CA THR A 206 1.31 14.68 13.38
C THR A 206 1.04 15.86 12.46
N GLN A 207 0.06 15.76 11.55
CA GLN A 207 -0.20 16.71 10.47
C GLN A 207 1.07 17.00 9.64
N HIS A 208 1.90 15.98 9.43
CA HIS A 208 3.16 16.08 8.75
C HIS A 208 3.35 14.93 7.76
N TRP A 209 3.42 15.26 6.46
CA TRP A 209 3.65 14.31 5.37
C TRP A 209 5.00 14.60 4.72
N PRO A 210 6.06 13.88 5.09
CA PRO A 210 7.38 14.10 4.51
C PRO A 210 7.41 13.69 3.04
N LEU A 211 7.97 14.54 2.19
CA LEU A 211 8.26 14.22 0.79
C LEU A 211 9.77 14.04 0.62
N PRO A 212 10.25 12.87 0.14
CA PRO A 212 11.68 12.63 -0.04
C PRO A 212 12.23 13.47 -1.20
N GLU A 213 13.51 13.83 -1.13
CA GLU A 213 14.24 14.34 -2.29
C GLU A 213 14.24 13.29 -3.42
N ALA A 214 14.36 13.74 -4.66
CA ALA A 214 14.30 12.87 -5.82
C ALA A 214 15.35 13.25 -6.87
N HIS A 215 16.08 12.25 -7.35
CA HIS A 215 17.19 12.42 -8.29
C HIS A 215 17.14 11.42 -9.45
N SER A 216 16.43 10.31 -9.28
CA SER A 216 16.19 9.29 -10.29
C SER A 216 14.72 9.24 -10.71
N PRO A 217 14.38 8.63 -11.86
CA PRO A 217 12.99 8.48 -12.27
C PRO A 217 12.11 7.74 -11.24
N ALA A 218 12.65 6.71 -10.58
CA ALA A 218 11.92 5.96 -9.56
C ALA A 218 11.60 6.83 -8.34
N GLU A 219 12.57 7.65 -7.89
CA GLU A 219 12.37 8.57 -6.77
C GLU A 219 11.38 9.69 -7.13
N TRP A 220 11.40 10.21 -8.36
CA TRP A 220 10.42 11.21 -8.80
C TRP A 220 9.00 10.64 -8.86
N LEU A 221 8.83 9.40 -9.36
CA LEU A 221 7.54 8.71 -9.35
C LEU A 221 7.06 8.45 -7.91
N HIS A 222 7.96 8.04 -7.03
CA HIS A 222 7.68 7.82 -5.61
C HIS A 222 7.26 9.13 -4.92
N ARG A 223 8.01 10.23 -5.12
CA ARG A 223 7.69 11.56 -4.58
C ARG A 223 6.32 12.04 -5.06
N ALA A 224 6.01 11.87 -6.34
CA ALA A 224 4.69 12.22 -6.88
C ALA A 224 3.57 11.39 -6.23
N THR A 225 3.80 10.09 -6.02
CA THR A 225 2.85 9.18 -5.37
C THR A 225 2.57 9.60 -3.92
N LEU A 226 3.62 9.88 -3.14
CA LEU A 226 3.49 10.35 -1.76
C LEU A 226 2.82 11.73 -1.67
N ALA A 227 3.12 12.64 -2.59
CA ALA A 227 2.48 13.95 -2.65
C ALA A 227 0.98 13.83 -2.96
N LEU A 228 0.56 12.91 -3.83
CA LEU A 228 -0.86 12.62 -4.05
C LEU A 228 -1.52 12.00 -2.82
N ASP A 229 -0.87 11.08 -2.11
CA ASP A 229 -1.40 10.53 -0.86
C ASP A 229 -1.58 11.65 0.19
N ALA A 230 -0.56 12.48 0.37
CA ALA A 230 -0.59 13.62 1.28
C ALA A 230 -1.69 14.63 0.94
N TYR A 231 -1.88 14.94 -0.35
CA TYR A 231 -2.98 15.80 -0.79
C TYR A 231 -4.35 15.19 -0.46
N HIS A 232 -4.56 13.90 -0.73
CA HIS A 232 -5.85 13.25 -0.45
C HIS A 232 -6.15 13.12 1.04
N ASP A 233 -5.11 12.94 1.87
CA ASP A 233 -5.26 12.83 3.31
C ASP A 233 -5.44 14.20 3.99
N SER A 234 -4.71 15.22 3.55
CA SER A 234 -4.65 16.53 4.22
C SER A 234 -5.52 17.62 3.58
N GLN A 235 -5.89 17.46 2.31
CA GLN A 235 -6.54 18.49 1.48
C GLN A 235 -5.72 19.78 1.31
N GLN A 236 -4.42 19.77 1.61
CA GLN A 236 -3.56 20.94 1.43
C GLN A 236 -3.09 21.06 -0.03
N ALA A 237 -3.44 22.18 -0.68
CA ALA A 237 -3.14 22.41 -2.11
C ALA A 237 -1.65 22.43 -2.47
N SER A 238 -0.76 22.64 -1.50
CA SER A 238 0.70 22.55 -1.69
C SER A 238 1.10 21.15 -2.18
N PHE A 239 0.55 20.10 -1.59
CA PHE A 239 0.88 18.72 -1.98
C PHE A 239 0.41 18.36 -3.38
N LEU A 240 -0.71 18.92 -3.85
CA LEU A 240 -1.13 18.74 -5.25
C LEU A 240 -0.15 19.44 -6.20
N SER A 241 0.35 20.61 -5.80
CA SER A 241 1.37 21.34 -6.56
C SER A 241 2.70 20.56 -6.59
N ASP A 242 3.12 20.00 -5.45
CA ASP A 242 4.30 19.14 -5.34
C ASP A 242 4.18 17.89 -6.22
N ALA A 243 3.00 17.26 -6.24
CA ALA A 243 2.73 16.11 -7.11
C ALA A 243 2.87 16.48 -8.59
N GLN A 244 2.26 17.59 -9.02
CA GLN A 244 2.37 18.06 -10.41
C GLN A 244 3.82 18.37 -10.80
N GLN A 245 4.57 19.06 -9.94
CA GLN A 245 5.98 19.38 -10.18
C GLN A 245 6.83 18.10 -10.28
N ALA A 246 6.60 17.13 -9.40
CA ALA A 246 7.31 15.85 -9.43
C ALA A 246 7.01 15.05 -10.72
N LEU A 247 5.76 15.05 -11.19
CA LEU A 247 5.39 14.40 -12.45
C LEU A 247 6.00 15.08 -13.69
N ILE A 248 6.09 16.42 -13.69
CA ILE A 248 6.76 17.18 -14.76
C ILE A 248 8.26 16.89 -14.75
N ALA A 249 8.90 16.96 -13.59
CA ALA A 249 10.32 16.65 -13.44
C ALA A 249 10.65 15.21 -13.87
N LEU A 250 9.76 14.25 -13.56
CA LEU A 250 9.85 12.88 -14.05
C LEU A 250 9.79 12.82 -15.58
N ALA A 251 8.80 13.46 -16.19
CA ALA A 251 8.60 13.45 -17.64
C ALA A 251 9.79 14.02 -18.42
N ASP A 252 10.48 15.02 -17.86
CA ASP A 252 11.65 15.67 -18.45
C ASP A 252 12.98 14.97 -18.10
N HIS A 253 12.94 13.91 -17.28
CA HIS A 253 14.15 13.29 -16.76
C HIS A 253 14.99 12.63 -17.87
N PRO A 254 16.30 12.93 -17.99
CA PRO A 254 17.14 12.49 -19.10
C PRO A 254 17.39 10.97 -19.11
N ALA A 255 17.34 10.32 -17.94
CA ALA A 255 17.54 8.87 -17.81
C ALA A 255 16.35 8.01 -18.31
N LEU A 256 15.21 8.61 -18.65
CA LEU A 256 14.10 7.87 -19.23
C LEU A 256 14.39 7.48 -20.68
N ASP A 257 14.21 6.20 -21.00
CA ASP A 257 14.12 5.76 -22.39
C ASP A 257 12.81 6.26 -23.06
N THR A 258 12.72 6.13 -24.38
CA THR A 258 11.58 6.65 -25.16
C THR A 258 10.22 6.13 -24.68
N THR A 259 10.14 4.86 -24.29
CA THR A 259 8.89 4.25 -23.83
C THR A 259 8.53 4.71 -22.43
N ALA A 260 9.50 4.72 -21.51
CA ALA A 260 9.29 5.21 -20.15
C ALA A 260 8.89 6.70 -20.15
N ARG A 261 9.51 7.50 -21.02
CA ARG A 261 9.20 8.92 -21.20
C ARG A 261 7.77 9.14 -21.68
N SER A 262 7.26 8.33 -22.61
CA SER A 262 5.88 8.50 -23.09
C SER A 262 4.85 8.20 -21.99
N TYR A 263 5.09 7.20 -21.15
CA TYR A 263 4.26 6.96 -19.97
C TYR A 263 4.32 8.12 -18.99
N ALA A 264 5.51 8.61 -18.65
CA ALA A 264 5.70 9.73 -17.73
C ALA A 264 5.00 11.01 -18.22
N GLN A 265 5.12 11.35 -19.50
CA GLN A 265 4.49 12.53 -20.11
C GLN A 265 2.96 12.48 -20.10
N ALA A 266 2.35 11.30 -20.04
CA ALA A 266 0.90 11.16 -19.97
C ALA A 266 0.34 11.47 -18.56
N LEU A 267 1.14 11.30 -17.50
CA LEU A 267 0.68 11.36 -16.12
C LEU A 267 0.10 12.73 -15.71
N PRO A 268 0.76 13.88 -15.94
CA PRO A 268 0.25 15.16 -15.45
C PRO A 268 -1.15 15.50 -15.98
N SER A 269 -1.40 15.26 -17.26
CA SER A 269 -2.69 15.54 -17.92
C SER A 269 -3.79 14.53 -17.61
N ALA A 270 -3.43 13.37 -17.04
CA ALA A 270 -4.36 12.30 -16.71
C ALA A 270 -4.90 12.39 -15.26
N LEU A 271 -4.44 13.39 -14.50
CA LEU A 271 -5.03 13.81 -13.24
C LEU A 271 -6.07 14.91 -13.48
N ASP A 272 -7.19 14.85 -12.76
CA ASP A 272 -8.13 15.98 -12.73
C ASP A 272 -7.63 17.10 -11.80
N LYS A 273 -8.41 18.20 -11.73
CA LYS A 273 -8.11 19.34 -10.85
C LYS A 273 -8.08 19.02 -9.35
N HIS A 274 -8.53 17.83 -8.96
CA HIS A 274 -8.54 17.32 -7.60
C HIS A 274 -7.55 16.17 -7.42
N GLY A 275 -6.56 16.04 -8.29
CA GLY A 275 -5.53 14.99 -8.19
C GLY A 275 -6.08 13.57 -8.33
N GLN A 276 -7.30 13.39 -8.85
CA GLN A 276 -7.88 12.07 -9.05
C GLN A 276 -7.39 11.48 -10.37
N PRO A 277 -6.91 10.22 -10.38
CA PRO A 277 -6.49 9.56 -11.60
C PRO A 277 -7.70 9.15 -12.44
N ASN A 278 -7.59 9.30 -13.76
CA ASN A 278 -8.43 8.56 -14.70
C ASN A 278 -7.78 7.19 -15.05
N THR A 279 -8.42 6.38 -15.90
CA THR A 279 -7.87 5.08 -16.31
C THR A 279 -6.57 5.19 -17.11
N ALA A 280 -6.38 6.26 -17.89
CA ALA A 280 -5.12 6.50 -18.61
C ALA A 280 -3.96 6.75 -17.64
N TYR A 281 -4.20 7.47 -16.54
CA TYR A 281 -3.21 7.63 -15.47
C TYR A 281 -2.82 6.26 -14.90
N GLY A 282 -3.80 5.45 -14.52
CA GLY A 282 -3.55 4.13 -13.92
C GLY A 282 -2.70 3.23 -14.81
N LYS A 283 -3.04 3.15 -16.11
CA LYS A 283 -2.25 2.39 -17.09
C LYS A 283 -0.82 2.89 -17.22
N ALA A 284 -0.64 4.20 -17.42
CA ALA A 284 0.67 4.80 -17.61
C ALA A 284 1.54 4.67 -16.35
N ALA A 285 0.96 4.92 -15.17
CA ALA A 285 1.67 4.85 -13.89
C ALA A 285 2.10 3.42 -13.56
N LEU A 286 1.23 2.42 -13.78
CA LEU A 286 1.58 1.01 -13.60
C LEU A 286 2.65 0.55 -14.58
N ALA A 287 2.51 0.87 -15.87
CA ALA A 287 3.50 0.49 -16.88
C ALA A 287 4.87 1.12 -16.63
N LEU A 288 4.89 2.38 -16.16
CA LEU A 288 6.10 3.06 -15.77
C LEU A 288 6.70 2.46 -14.49
N ALA A 289 5.90 2.27 -13.45
CA ALA A 289 6.34 1.67 -12.18
C ALA A 289 6.94 0.28 -12.39
N HIS A 290 6.25 -0.56 -13.16
CA HIS A 290 6.72 -1.88 -13.57
C HIS A 290 8.09 -1.80 -14.23
N ARG A 291 8.22 -0.97 -15.28
CA ARG A 291 9.48 -0.80 -16.01
C ARG A 291 10.63 -0.30 -15.12
N LEU A 292 10.36 0.66 -14.25
CA LEU A 292 11.36 1.20 -13.32
C LEU A 292 11.79 0.16 -12.28
N ALA A 293 10.86 -0.64 -11.75
CA ALA A 293 11.17 -1.71 -10.79
C ALA A 293 12.18 -2.72 -11.36
N TYR A 294 12.05 -3.09 -12.64
CA TYR A 294 13.02 -3.96 -13.33
C TYR A 294 14.39 -3.31 -13.56
N GLN A 295 14.45 -1.98 -13.71
CA GLN A 295 15.70 -1.25 -13.93
C GLN A 295 16.49 -1.02 -12.64
N THR A 296 15.81 -0.90 -11.50
CA THR A 296 16.45 -0.75 -10.19
C THR A 296 16.96 -2.05 -9.58
N ALA A 297 16.56 -3.22 -10.13
CA ALA A 297 16.87 -4.56 -9.63
C ALA A 297 16.85 -4.64 -8.10
N LEU A 298 15.70 -4.99 -7.49
CA LEU A 298 15.54 -5.40 -6.08
C LEU A 298 16.88 -5.46 -5.32
N ARG A 299 17.30 -4.32 -4.76
CA ARG A 299 18.48 -4.19 -3.90
C ARG A 299 18.01 -4.02 -2.47
#